data_AF-A0A7Y2Y858-F1
#
_entry.id   AF-A0A7Y2Y858-F1
#
_cell.length_a   1.000
_cell.length_b   1.000
_cell.length_c   1.000
_cell.angle_alpha   90.00
_cell.angle_beta   90.00
_cell.angle_gamma   90.00
#
_symmetry.space_group_name_H-M   'P 1'
#
loop_
_entity.id
_entity.type
_entity.pdbx_description
1 polymer ?
#
loop_
_entity_poly.entity_id
_entity_poly.type
_entity_poly.pdbx_seq_one_letter_code
_entity_poly.pdbx_strand_id
1 'polypeptide(L)'
;MIDIDTLVRENIKNLKPYSSARDEFKGIKDNMVFLDANENPFSNGINRYPDPKQQAVKDNLALIKRVSTENILLGNGSDEVID
;
A
#
# COMPACT_ATOMS: atom_id res chain seq x y z
N MET A 1 13.94 8.20 34.30
CA MET A 1 13.05 7.97 33.16
C MET A 1 13.86 8.20 31.91
N ILE A 2 13.87 7.26 30.96
CA ILE A 2 14.63 7.40 29.71
C ILE A 2 13.86 8.35 28.79
N ASP A 3 14.55 9.30 28.18
CA ASP A 3 14.00 10.14 27.11
C ASP A 3 13.95 9.32 25.81
N ILE A 4 12.74 9.08 25.30
CA ILE A 4 12.51 8.25 24.11
C ILE A 4 13.12 8.90 22.86
N ASP A 5 13.22 10.22 22.80
CA ASP A 5 13.80 10.92 21.65
C ASP A 5 15.28 10.57 21.50
N THR A 6 15.97 10.20 22.58
CA THR A 6 17.37 9.75 22.50
C THR A 6 17.55 8.39 21.84
N LEU A 7 16.47 7.61 21.71
CA LEU A 7 16.48 6.27 21.12
C LEU A 7 16.18 6.27 19.61
N VAL A 8 15.64 7.36 19.07
CA VAL A 8 15.24 7.45 17.67
C VAL A 8 16.44 7.80 16.79
N ARG A 9 16.54 7.20 15.60
CA ARG A 9 17.57 7.53 14.61
C ARG A 9 17.39 8.95 14.09
N GLU A 10 18.50 9.67 13.90
CA GLU A 10 18.49 11.08 13.48
C GLU A 10 17.79 11.30 12.13
N ASN A 11 17.90 10.34 11.20
CA ASN A 11 17.21 10.42 9.91
C ASN A 11 15.68 10.28 10.03
N ILE A 12 15.17 9.60 11.07
CA ILE A 12 13.73 9.45 11.30
C ILE A 12 13.18 10.68 12.02
N LYS A 13 13.93 11.27 12.97
CA LYS A 13 13.52 12.50 13.67
C LYS A 13 13.30 13.67 12.72
N ASN A 14 14.18 13.80 11.74
CA ASN A 14 14.17 14.91 10.79
C ASN A 14 13.29 14.65 9.56
N LEU A 15 12.78 13.43 9.39
CA LEU A 15 11.90 13.08 8.28
C LEU A 15 10.54 13.77 8.45
N LYS A 16 10.05 14.41 7.38
CA LYS A 16 8.64 14.78 7.29
C LYS A 16 7.87 13.63 6.65
N PRO A 17 6.86 13.06 7.32
CA PRO A 17 6.08 11.97 6.75
C PRO A 17 5.33 12.45 5.51
N TYR A 18 5.10 11.52 4.58
CA TYR A 18 4.20 11.75 3.45
C TYR A 18 2.78 12.04 3.96
N SER A 19 2.10 12.98 3.32
CA SER A 19 0.73 13.39 3.61
C SER A 19 -0.15 13.03 2.42
N SER A 20 -1.21 12.26 2.65
CA SER A 20 -2.18 11.93 1.61
C SER A 20 -3.26 13.01 1.49
N ALA A 21 -3.95 13.07 0.35
CA ALA A 21 -5.07 14.01 0.18
C ALA A 21 -6.16 13.85 1.29
N ARG A 22 -6.37 12.62 1.78
CA ARG A 22 -7.32 12.36 2.87
C ARG A 22 -6.85 12.87 4.24
N ASP A 23 -5.55 13.03 4.44
CA ASP A 23 -5.01 13.64 5.65
C ASP A 23 -5.26 15.15 5.70
N GLU A 24 -5.30 15.78 4.53
CA GLU A 24 -5.45 17.24 4.36
C GLU A 24 -6.93 17.69 4.37
N PHE A 25 -7.87 16.85 3.91
CA PHE A 25 -9.29 17.20 3.78
C PHE A 25 -10.20 16.39 4.72
N LYS A 26 -10.32 16.83 5.98
CA LYS A 26 -11.13 16.17 7.05
C LYS A 26 -12.53 16.76 7.29
N GLY A 27 -12.90 17.82 6.57
CA GLY A 27 -13.98 18.75 6.98
C GLY A 27 -15.42 18.37 6.63
N ILE A 28 -15.66 17.37 5.78
CA ILE A 28 -17.01 17.01 5.30
C ILE A 28 -17.06 15.49 5.22
N LYS A 29 -18.00 14.83 5.90
CA LYS A 29 -18.05 13.35 5.99
C LYS A 29 -19.28 12.71 5.35
N ASP A 30 -20.34 13.47 5.14
CA ASP A 30 -21.60 12.93 4.61
C ASP A 30 -21.75 13.24 3.11
N ASN A 31 -22.18 12.24 2.32
CA ASN A 31 -22.46 12.32 0.88
C ASN A 31 -21.31 12.82 -0.02
N MET A 32 -20.07 12.42 0.24
CA MET A 32 -18.94 12.71 -0.67
C MET A 32 -18.81 11.66 -1.79
N VAL A 33 -18.49 12.14 -2.99
CA VAL A 33 -17.97 11.31 -4.09
C VAL A 33 -16.45 11.42 -4.08
N PHE A 34 -15.77 10.34 -3.69
CA PHE A 34 -14.31 10.32 -3.58
C PHE A 34 -13.67 10.05 -4.96
N LEU A 35 -12.93 11.04 -5.47
CA LEU A 35 -12.18 11.00 -6.74
C LEU A 35 -10.74 11.52 -6.52
N ASP A 36 -10.14 11.20 -5.38
CA ASP A 36 -8.89 11.76 -4.87
C ASP A 36 -7.73 10.76 -4.81
N ALA A 37 -8.01 9.46 -4.96
CA ALA A 37 -7.04 8.38 -4.74
C ALA A 37 -6.99 7.31 -5.85
N ASN A 38 -7.61 7.56 -7.02
CA ASN A 38 -7.65 6.63 -8.17
C ASN A 38 -8.22 5.22 -7.84
N GLU A 39 -9.10 5.13 -6.83
CA GLU A 39 -9.74 3.88 -6.43
C GLU A 39 -10.76 3.41 -7.48
N ASN A 40 -10.93 2.09 -7.62
CA ASN A 40 -11.99 1.52 -8.44
C ASN A 40 -13.34 1.61 -7.69
N PRO A 41 -14.46 1.99 -8.34
CA PRO A 41 -15.74 2.20 -7.66
C PRO A 41 -16.48 0.90 -7.24
N PHE A 42 -15.96 -0.29 -7.53
CA PHE A 42 -16.64 -1.57 -7.26
C PHE A 42 -16.04 -2.33 -6.07
N SER A 43 -16.89 -2.97 -5.25
CA SER A 43 -16.47 -3.76 -4.09
C SER A 43 -15.87 -5.12 -4.46
N ASN A 44 -14.85 -5.58 -3.73
CA ASN A 44 -14.07 -6.79 -4.04
C ASN A 44 -14.32 -8.02 -3.13
N GLY A 45 -15.08 -7.90 -2.03
CA GLY A 45 -15.83 -9.01 -1.41
C GLY A 45 -15.07 -10.20 -0.78
N ILE A 46 -13.88 -10.04 -0.18
CA ILE A 46 -13.04 -11.17 0.28
C ILE A 46 -12.96 -11.29 1.82
N ASN A 47 -12.94 -12.52 2.38
CA ASN A 47 -13.00 -12.80 3.83
C ASN A 47 -12.03 -13.90 4.35
N ARG A 48 -10.93 -14.21 3.64
CA ARG A 48 -9.94 -15.23 4.04
C ARG A 48 -8.51 -14.72 3.89
N TYR A 49 -7.61 -15.23 4.73
CA TYR A 49 -6.17 -14.96 4.61
C TYR A 49 -5.62 -15.50 3.27
N PRO A 50 -4.82 -14.72 2.53
CA PRO A 50 -4.30 -15.11 1.22
C PRO A 50 -3.17 -16.16 1.31
N ASP A 51 -2.86 -16.80 0.18
CA ASP A 51 -1.66 -17.63 0.02
C ASP A 51 -0.39 -16.77 0.14
N PRO A 52 0.54 -17.06 1.07
CA PRO A 52 1.75 -16.26 1.28
C PRO A 52 2.74 -16.34 0.11
N LYS A 53 2.69 -17.39 -0.73
CA LYS A 53 3.58 -17.53 -1.90
C LYS A 53 2.99 -16.91 -3.16
N GLN A 54 1.68 -16.66 -3.17
CA GLN A 54 0.94 -15.99 -4.24
C GLN A 54 1.14 -16.66 -5.62
N GLN A 55 1.37 -17.97 -5.65
CA GLN A 55 1.84 -18.68 -6.85
C GLN A 55 0.82 -18.57 -7.98
N ALA A 56 -0.46 -18.83 -7.67
CA ALA A 56 -1.55 -18.73 -8.64
C ALA A 56 -1.70 -17.32 -9.23
N VAL A 57 -1.46 -16.28 -8.43
CA VAL A 57 -1.51 -14.89 -8.90
C VAL A 57 -0.36 -14.61 -9.86
N LYS A 58 0.86 -15.02 -9.50
CA LYS A 58 2.05 -14.85 -10.36
C LYS A 58 1.90 -15.59 -11.68
N ASP A 59 1.37 -16.81 -11.68
CA ASP A 59 1.15 -17.59 -12.90
C ASP A 59 0.15 -16.90 -13.84
N ASN A 60 -0.96 -16.36 -13.31
CA ASN A 60 -1.91 -15.59 -14.11
C ASN A 60 -1.30 -14.27 -14.63
N LEU A 61 -0.53 -13.57 -13.81
CA LEU A 61 0.14 -12.33 -14.22
C LEU A 61 1.22 -12.57 -15.27
N ALA A 62 1.96 -13.67 -15.19
CA ALA A 62 2.96 -14.07 -16.17
C ALA A 62 2.37 -14.16 -17.59
N LEU A 63 1.18 -14.77 -17.71
CA LEU A 63 0.44 -14.86 -18.97
C LEU A 63 0.04 -13.47 -19.50
N ILE A 64 -0.46 -12.59 -18.64
CA ILE A 64 -0.92 -11.24 -19.00
C ILE A 64 0.25 -10.34 -19.40
N LYS A 65 1.34 -10.39 -18.62
CA LYS A 65 2.51 -9.52 -18.75
C LYS A 65 3.56 -10.06 -19.71
N ARG A 66 3.42 -11.31 -20.17
CA ARG A 66 4.32 -12.00 -21.11
C ARG A 66 5.77 -12.07 -20.59
N VAL A 67 5.90 -12.34 -19.30
CA VAL A 67 7.18 -12.60 -18.62
C VAL A 67 7.04 -13.87 -17.80
N SER A 68 8.15 -14.53 -17.49
CA SER A 68 8.11 -15.75 -16.69
C SER A 68 7.86 -15.46 -15.20
N THR A 69 7.26 -16.41 -14.49
CA THR A 69 6.85 -16.27 -13.08
C THR A 69 8.01 -15.88 -12.17
N GLU A 70 9.22 -16.39 -12.43
CA GLU A 70 10.44 -16.08 -11.68
C GLU A 70 10.90 -14.63 -11.82
N ASN A 71 10.44 -13.92 -12.85
CA ASN A 71 10.69 -12.49 -13.04
C ASN A 71 9.61 -11.60 -12.39
N ILE A 72 8.73 -12.17 -11.56
CA ILE A 72 7.64 -11.46 -10.89
C ILE A 72 7.80 -11.49 -9.37
N LEU A 73 8.01 -10.30 -8.81
CA LEU A 73 7.84 -10.00 -7.39
C LEU A 73 6.46 -9.35 -7.16
N LEU A 74 5.81 -9.72 -6.08
CA LEU A 74 4.55 -9.11 -5.63
C LEU A 74 4.79 -8.53 -4.24
N GLY A 75 4.27 -7.32 -4.00
CA GLY A 75 4.20 -6.69 -2.68
C GLY A 75 2.76 -6.39 -2.29
N ASN A 76 2.53 -6.07 -1.03
CA ASN A 76 1.29 -5.56 -0.47
C ASN A 76 1.09 -4.09 -0.85
N GLY A 77 0.85 -3.86 -2.14
CA GLY A 77 0.98 -2.54 -2.76
C GLY A 77 2.36 -2.35 -3.37
N SER A 78 2.47 -1.39 -4.30
CA SER A 78 3.74 -1.08 -4.96
C SER A 78 4.79 -0.54 -4.00
N ASP A 79 4.35 0.16 -2.95
CA ASP A 79 5.24 0.84 -2.01
C ASP A 79 6.14 -0.14 -1.25
N GLU A 80 5.66 -1.35 -0.94
CA GLU A 80 6.49 -2.37 -0.28
C GLU A 80 7.69 -2.80 -1.14
N VAL A 81 7.58 -2.75 -2.47
CA VAL A 81 8.71 -3.10 -3.35
C VAL A 81 9.67 -1.92 -3.54
N ILE A 82 9.23 -0.71 -3.23
CA ILE A 82 10.05 0.52 -3.32
C ILE A 82 10.88 0.74 -2.04
N ASP A 83 10.37 0.28 -0.89
CA ASP A 83 11.03 0.30 0.43
C ASP A 83 12.42 -0.38 0.43
#